data_AF-A0A8E0S390-F1
#
_entry.id   AF-A0A8E0S390-F1
#
_cell.length_a   1.000
_cell.length_b   1.000
_cell.length_c   1.000
_cell.angle_alpha   90.00
_cell.angle_beta   90.00
_cell.angle_gamma   90.00
#
_symmetry.space_group_name_H-M   'P 1'
#
loop_
_entity.id
_entity.type
_entity.pdbx_description
1 polymer ?
#
loop_
_entity_poly.entity_id
_entity_poly.type
_entity_poly.pdbx_seq_one_letter_code
_entity_poly.pdbx_strand_id
1 'polypeptide(L)'
;MDLVHTENSHPPNGFGSYSASQPIWSSTVIPKPRVRRQWRLCRYVRIYRILLWKNWLIRRRSPVLLIAELLFPLLFVLILAAFRLHTPVYNEPACHVQSQSMPSMGLLHYVQSMLCNFNYTCHEEDPLPLTLLQPESSLFYLVRNITALMEDEEVHRL
;
A
#
# COMPACT_ATOMS: atom_id res chain seq x y z
N MET A 1 -20.33 -66.94 -36.24
CA MET A 1 -18.95 -66.45 -36.32
C MET A 1 -18.70 -66.02 -37.76
N ASP A 2 -17.95 -64.92 -37.90
CA ASP A 2 -17.31 -64.36 -39.11
C ASP A 2 -18.21 -63.62 -40.12
N LEU A 3 -18.15 -62.27 -40.11
CA LEU A 3 -17.39 -61.37 -41.02
C LEU A 3 -18.30 -60.97 -42.21
N VAL A 4 -18.53 -59.71 -42.57
CA VAL A 4 -17.59 -58.80 -43.25
C VAL A 4 -18.28 -57.42 -43.39
N HIS A 5 -17.51 -56.37 -43.08
CA HIS A 5 -17.70 -54.96 -43.46
C HIS A 5 -17.26 -54.76 -44.92
N THR A 6 -17.90 -53.86 -45.69
CA THR A 6 -17.38 -52.98 -46.80
C THR A 6 -18.44 -52.86 -47.91
N GLU A 7 -18.90 -51.69 -48.34
CA GLU A 7 -18.28 -50.47 -48.92
C GLU A 7 -18.59 -50.40 -50.43
N ASN A 8 -19.05 -49.23 -50.89
CA ASN A 8 -18.99 -48.72 -52.28
C ASN A 8 -19.84 -49.47 -53.34
N SER A 9 -20.41 -48.89 -54.39
CA SER A 9 -20.29 -47.57 -55.04
C SER A 9 -21.32 -47.52 -56.19
N HIS A 10 -21.85 -46.31 -56.46
CA HIS A 10 -22.32 -45.69 -57.73
C HIS A 10 -22.18 -46.46 -59.08
N PRO A 11 -22.88 -46.14 -60.20
CA PRO A 11 -23.07 -44.78 -60.79
C PRO A 11 -24.36 -44.72 -61.71
N PRO A 12 -24.49 -43.99 -62.85
CA PRO A 12 -23.68 -42.91 -63.46
C PRO A 12 -24.50 -41.75 -64.12
N ASN A 13 -23.76 -40.86 -64.80
CA ASN A 13 -24.14 -39.96 -65.91
C ASN A 13 -24.64 -38.55 -65.50
N GLY A 14 -24.10 -37.43 -65.97
CA GLY A 14 -23.11 -37.14 -67.02
C GLY A 14 -23.28 -35.68 -67.48
N PHE A 15 -22.28 -35.19 -68.24
CA PHE A 15 -22.17 -33.87 -68.91
C PHE A 15 -21.82 -32.66 -68.03
N GLY A 16 -20.76 -31.88 -68.31
CA GLY A 16 -19.83 -31.87 -69.42
C GLY A 16 -18.76 -30.79 -69.20
N SER A 17 -17.57 -31.02 -69.76
CA SER A 17 -16.37 -30.19 -69.66
C SER A 17 -16.45 -28.91 -70.49
N TYR A 18 -15.90 -27.81 -69.99
CA TYR A 18 -15.17 -26.83 -70.80
C TYR A 18 -14.13 -26.11 -69.94
N SER A 19 -12.86 -26.36 -70.26
CA SER A 19 -11.73 -25.54 -69.84
C SER A 19 -11.34 -24.67 -71.03
N ALA A 20 -11.39 -23.35 -70.89
CA ALA A 20 -10.55 -22.41 -71.63
C ALA A 20 -10.76 -20.97 -71.14
N SER A 21 -9.64 -20.32 -70.85
CA SER A 21 -9.37 -18.87 -71.00
C SER A 21 -10.10 -17.83 -70.12
N GLN A 22 -9.30 -17.23 -69.23
CA GLN A 22 -9.48 -15.94 -68.53
C GLN A 22 -9.71 -14.77 -69.52
N PRO A 23 -10.33 -13.62 -69.13
CA PRO A 23 -9.59 -12.57 -68.40
C PRO A 23 -10.37 -11.80 -67.32
N ILE A 24 -9.70 -11.56 -66.19
CA ILE A 24 -9.36 -10.25 -65.59
C ILE A 24 -10.43 -9.12 -65.74
N TRP A 25 -10.82 -8.60 -64.56
CA TRP A 25 -11.63 -7.39 -64.27
C TRP A 25 -13.14 -7.57 -64.12
N SER A 26 -13.56 -8.10 -62.97
CA SER A 26 -14.77 -7.58 -62.32
C SER A 26 -14.55 -7.49 -60.82
N SER A 27 -13.77 -6.48 -60.45
CA SER A 27 -13.67 -6.00 -59.08
C SER A 27 -15.00 -5.34 -58.70
N THR A 28 -16.04 -6.14 -58.42
CA THR A 28 -17.14 -5.68 -57.59
C THR A 28 -16.65 -5.68 -56.14
N VAL A 29 -15.86 -4.67 -55.81
CA VAL A 29 -15.60 -4.28 -54.43
C VAL A 29 -16.93 -3.80 -53.87
N ILE A 30 -17.69 -4.72 -53.28
CA ILE A 30 -18.90 -4.40 -52.51
C ILE A 30 -18.43 -3.53 -51.34
N PRO A 31 -18.82 -2.25 -51.25
CA PRO A 31 -18.45 -1.42 -50.12
C PRO A 31 -19.14 -1.98 -48.88
N LYS A 32 -18.38 -2.48 -47.90
CA LYS A 32 -18.94 -2.81 -46.59
C LYS A 32 -19.45 -1.51 -45.95
N PRO A 33 -20.74 -1.41 -45.57
CA PRO A 33 -21.24 -0.24 -44.87
C PRO A 33 -20.47 -0.10 -43.54
N ARG A 34 -19.71 0.99 -43.40
CA ARG A 34 -19.08 1.36 -42.11
C ARG A 34 -20.13 1.93 -41.17
N VAL A 35 -21.03 1.09 -40.68
CA VAL A 35 -21.90 1.41 -39.52
C VAL A 35 -21.75 0.33 -38.46
N ARG A 36 -20.52 0.09 -38.00
CA ARG A 36 -20.21 -0.98 -37.02
C ARG A 36 -19.77 -0.49 -35.63
N ARG A 37 -19.98 0.81 -35.33
CA ARG A 37 -19.68 1.37 -34.01
C ARG A 37 -20.92 1.60 -33.14
N GLN A 38 -22.04 2.05 -33.72
CA GLN A 38 -23.26 2.42 -32.97
C GLN A 38 -23.98 1.22 -32.32
N TRP A 39 -24.02 0.06 -32.98
CA TRP A 39 -24.69 -1.15 -32.49
C TRP A 39 -24.07 -1.76 -31.22
N ARG A 40 -22.77 -1.53 -30.97
CA ARG A 40 -22.09 -2.02 -29.76
C ARG A 40 -22.49 -1.20 -28.53
N LEU A 41 -22.52 0.13 -28.66
CA LEU A 41 -22.89 1.03 -27.56
C LEU A 41 -24.33 0.79 -27.08
N CYS A 42 -25.30 0.61 -27.98
CA CYS A 42 -26.68 0.28 -27.59
C CYS A 42 -26.79 -1.06 -26.82
N ARG A 43 -25.96 -2.04 -27.15
CA ARG A 43 -25.89 -3.32 -26.42
C ARG A 43 -25.33 -3.13 -25.00
N TYR A 44 -24.25 -2.35 -24.86
CA TYR A 44 -23.69 -2.03 -23.55
C TYR A 44 -24.66 -1.23 -22.68
N VAL A 45 -25.38 -0.26 -23.25
CA VAL A 45 -26.39 0.54 -22.52
C VAL A 45 -27.55 -0.31 -22.01
N ARG A 46 -28.06 -1.27 -22.81
CA ARG A 46 -29.10 -2.20 -22.33
C ARG A 46 -28.62 -3.04 -21.15
N ILE A 47 -27.41 -3.57 -21.23
CA ILE A 47 -26.81 -4.39 -20.16
C ILE A 47 -26.66 -3.53 -18.90
N TYR A 48 -26.12 -2.32 -19.02
CA TYR A 48 -25.98 -1.38 -17.90
C TYR A 48 -27.33 -1.05 -17.25
N ARG A 49 -28.37 -0.83 -18.06
CA ARG A 49 -29.72 -0.55 -17.55
C ARG A 49 -30.31 -1.73 -16.78
N ILE A 50 -30.07 -2.96 -17.22
CA ILE A 50 -30.54 -4.19 -16.53
C ILE A 50 -29.78 -4.39 -15.22
N LEU A 51 -28.46 -4.16 -15.21
CA LEU A 51 -27.62 -4.22 -14.01
C LEU A 51 -28.08 -3.19 -12.97
N LEU A 52 -28.30 -1.95 -13.39
CA LEU A 52 -28.79 -0.89 -12.51
C LEU A 52 -30.21 -1.17 -12.02
N TRP A 53 -31.10 -1.68 -12.87
CA TRP A 53 -32.46 -2.05 -12.47
C TRP A 53 -32.47 -3.17 -11.43
N LYS A 54 -31.63 -4.20 -11.60
CA LYS A 54 -31.49 -5.29 -10.63
C LYS A 54 -30.90 -4.79 -9.31
N ASN A 55 -29.86 -3.94 -9.36
CA ASN A 55 -29.27 -3.33 -8.17
C ASN A 55 -30.26 -2.40 -7.44
N TRP A 56 -31.07 -1.64 -8.20
CA TRP A 56 -32.10 -0.78 -7.65
C TRP A 56 -33.23 -1.60 -7.01
N LEU A 57 -33.73 -2.65 -7.67
CA LEU A 57 -34.77 -3.51 -7.10
C LEU A 57 -34.32 -4.16 -5.79
N ILE A 58 -33.05 -4.57 -5.71
CA ILE A 58 -32.44 -5.12 -4.49
C ILE A 58 -32.42 -4.05 -3.39
N ARG A 59 -31.90 -2.83 -3.67
CA ARG A 59 -31.90 -1.72 -2.70
C ARG A 59 -33.32 -1.26 -2.31
N ARG A 60 -34.30 -1.37 -3.20
CA ARG A 60 -35.71 -1.01 -2.95
C ARG A 60 -36.44 -2.05 -2.09
N ARG A 61 -36.03 -3.32 -2.15
CA ARG A 61 -36.58 -4.40 -1.30
C ARG A 61 -35.97 -4.40 0.10
N SER A 62 -34.77 -3.85 0.28
CA SER A 62 -34.09 -3.73 1.59
C SER A 62 -33.82 -2.26 1.99
N PRO A 63 -34.86 -1.42 2.19
CA PRO A 63 -34.67 -0.04 2.65
C PRO A 63 -33.90 0.03 3.98
N VAL A 64 -34.05 -0.99 4.83
CA VAL A 64 -33.30 -1.13 6.09
C VAL A 64 -31.79 -1.19 5.86
N LEU A 65 -31.34 -1.92 4.84
CA LEU A 65 -29.91 -2.07 4.55
C LEU A 65 -29.33 -0.77 3.99
N LEU A 66 -30.09 -0.04 3.17
CA LEU A 66 -29.71 1.27 2.65
C LEU A 66 -29.61 2.29 3.79
N ILE A 67 -30.61 2.32 4.67
CA ILE A 67 -30.62 3.19 5.85
C ILE A 67 -29.45 2.86 6.76
N ALA A 68 -29.16 1.57 7.00
CA ALA A 68 -28.00 1.15 7.77
C ALA A 68 -26.67 1.55 7.11
N GLU A 69 -26.51 1.37 5.80
CA GLU A 69 -25.32 1.77 5.03
C GLU A 69 -25.09 3.28 5.05
N LEU A 70 -26.14 4.10 5.16
CA LEU A 70 -26.05 5.56 5.29
C LEU A 70 -25.89 6.02 6.75
N LEU A 71 -26.57 5.36 7.68
CA LEU A 71 -26.45 5.64 9.11
C LEU A 71 -25.08 5.27 9.64
N PHE A 72 -24.48 4.19 9.15
CA PHE A 72 -23.17 3.72 9.59
C PHE A 72 -22.05 4.79 9.47
N PRO A 73 -21.80 5.43 8.31
CA PRO A 73 -20.80 6.49 8.21
C PRO A 73 -21.16 7.72 9.05
N LEU A 74 -22.45 8.06 9.16
CA LEU A 74 -22.90 9.22 9.93
C LEU A 74 -22.71 9.01 11.43
N LEU A 75 -23.08 7.82 11.93
CA LEU A 75 -22.91 7.40 13.31
C LEU A 75 -21.42 7.26 13.67
N PHE A 76 -20.59 6.72 12.77
CA PHE A 76 -19.15 6.63 12.97
C PHE A 76 -18.51 8.01 13.19
N VAL A 77 -18.87 8.99 12.34
CA VAL A 77 -18.38 10.36 12.50
C VAL A 77 -18.86 10.99 13.80
N LEU A 78 -20.14 10.80 14.17
CA LEU A 78 -20.68 11.32 15.43
C LEU A 78 -19.99 10.72 16.66
N ILE A 79 -19.72 9.41 16.66
CA ILE A 79 -18.98 8.75 17.75
C ILE A 79 -17.57 9.32 17.84
N LEU A 80 -16.85 9.42 16.71
CA LEU A 80 -15.51 10.00 16.71
C LEU A 80 -15.51 11.44 17.20
N ALA A 81 -16.48 12.25 16.79
CA ALA A 81 -16.64 13.63 17.27
C ALA A 81 -16.90 13.67 18.78
N ALA A 82 -17.79 12.82 19.30
CA ALA A 82 -18.04 12.70 20.74
C ALA A 82 -16.77 12.30 21.49
N PHE A 83 -16.03 11.28 21.01
CA PHE A 83 -14.74 10.91 21.58
C PHE A 83 -13.75 12.08 21.61
N ARG A 84 -13.67 12.88 20.54
CA ARG A 84 -12.81 14.07 20.50
C ARG A 84 -13.24 15.15 21.47
N LEU A 85 -14.53 15.29 21.76
CA LEU A 85 -15.04 16.20 22.78
C LEU A 85 -14.73 15.69 24.19
N HIS A 86 -14.75 14.37 24.39
CA HIS A 86 -14.44 13.72 25.67
C HIS A 86 -12.93 13.59 25.94
N THR A 87 -12.10 13.49 24.90
CA THR A 87 -10.64 13.52 24.99
C THR A 87 -10.20 14.97 24.76
N PRO A 88 -10.15 15.84 25.80
CA PRO A 88 -9.57 17.15 25.62
C PRO A 88 -8.17 16.96 25.04
N VAL A 89 -7.86 17.70 23.97
CA VAL A 89 -6.49 17.75 23.45
C VAL A 89 -5.67 18.36 24.57
N TYR A 90 -4.99 17.51 25.34
CA TYR A 90 -4.04 17.95 26.34
C TYR A 90 -2.90 18.57 25.57
N ASN A 91 -2.84 19.90 25.58
CA ASN A 91 -1.70 20.64 25.05
C ASN A 91 -0.56 20.36 26.03
N GLU A 92 0.14 19.25 25.81
CA GLU A 92 1.33 18.94 26.61
C GLU A 92 2.31 20.10 26.37
N PRO A 93 2.85 20.72 27.43
CA PRO A 93 3.96 21.65 27.26
C PRO A 93 5.09 20.93 26.51
N ALA A 94 5.89 21.67 25.74
CA ALA A 94 7.02 21.09 25.03
C ALA A 94 7.91 20.32 26.03
N CYS A 95 7.85 18.99 25.98
CA CYS A 95 8.63 18.12 26.84
C CYS A 95 9.85 17.64 26.06
N HIS A 96 10.99 18.18 26.43
CA HIS A 96 12.28 17.80 25.87
C HIS A 96 12.88 16.70 26.75
N VAL A 97 12.79 15.46 26.27
CA VAL A 97 13.45 14.31 26.87
C VAL A 97 14.91 14.26 26.41
N GLN A 98 15.82 13.97 27.35
CA GLN A 98 17.23 13.79 27.01
C GLN A 98 17.42 12.60 26.04
N SER A 99 18.23 12.80 25.01
CA SER A 99 18.56 11.75 24.04
C SER A 99 19.41 10.66 24.70
N GLN A 100 18.93 9.41 24.67
CA GLN A 100 19.73 8.26 25.09
C GLN A 100 20.79 7.96 24.02
N SER A 101 22.05 7.82 24.44
CA SER A 101 23.11 7.38 23.53
C SER A 101 22.86 5.95 23.07
N MET A 102 23.28 5.61 21.85
CA MET A 102 23.23 4.24 21.34
C MET A 102 24.51 3.48 21.75
N PRO A 103 24.48 2.14 21.90
CA PRO A 103 25.65 1.35 22.25
C PRO A 103 26.80 1.45 21.21
N SER A 104 26.52 1.95 20.00
CA SER A 104 27.50 2.20 18.93
C SER A 104 28.36 3.45 19.13
N MET A 105 27.94 4.43 19.95
CA MET A 105 28.73 5.63 20.30
C MET A 105 29.73 5.37 21.46
N GLY A 106 29.79 4.14 21.95
CA GLY A 106 30.67 3.70 23.04
C GLY A 106 29.87 3.20 24.24
N LEU A 107 30.23 2.01 24.73
CA LEU A 107 29.53 1.32 25.82
C LEU A 107 29.53 2.13 27.13
N LEU A 108 30.62 2.85 27.41
CA LEU A 108 30.77 3.65 28.62
C LEU A 108 29.81 4.85 28.63
N HIS A 109 29.75 5.58 27.51
CA HIS A 109 28.79 6.67 27.31
C HIS A 109 27.32 6.17 27.31
N TYR A 110 27.09 4.96 26.79
CA TYR A 110 25.78 4.30 26.81
C TYR A 110 25.28 4.01 28.23
N VAL A 111 26.10 3.33 29.03
CA VAL A 111 25.72 2.96 30.40
C VAL A 111 25.56 4.20 31.28
N GLN A 112 26.43 5.20 31.14
CA GLN A 112 26.31 6.45 31.89
C GLN A 112 25.00 7.19 31.55
N SER A 113 24.67 7.30 30.26
CA SER A 113 23.40 7.93 29.86
C SER A 113 22.19 7.15 30.37
N MET A 114 22.26 5.81 30.40
CA MET A 114 21.17 4.94 30.87
C MET A 114 20.96 5.00 32.38
N LEU A 115 22.04 5.15 33.17
CA LEU A 115 21.96 5.27 34.63
C LEU A 115 21.59 6.69 35.07
N CYS A 116 22.09 7.73 34.39
CA CYS A 116 21.76 9.13 34.71
C CYS A 116 20.35 9.52 34.29
N ASN A 117 19.85 9.01 33.16
CA ASN A 117 18.50 9.30 32.62
C ASN A 117 17.56 8.07 32.75
N PHE A 118 17.60 7.40 33.91
CA PHE A 118 16.74 6.24 34.19
C PHE A 118 15.29 6.65 34.50
N ASN A 119 15.11 7.86 35.04
CA ASN A 119 13.80 8.45 35.29
C ASN A 119 13.53 9.47 34.17
N TYR A 120 12.57 9.19 33.28
CA TYR A 120 12.23 10.02 32.13
C TYR A 120 11.55 11.32 32.60
N THR A 121 12.31 12.26 33.13
CA THR A 121 11.78 13.56 33.55
C THR A 121 11.56 14.46 32.34
N CYS A 122 10.38 15.08 32.26
CA CYS A 122 10.08 16.09 31.26
C CYS A 122 10.70 17.43 31.66
N HIS A 123 11.47 18.02 30.75
CA HIS A 123 12.00 19.38 30.88
C HIS A 123 11.33 20.29 29.84
N GLU A 124 11.03 21.53 30.23
CA GLU A 124 10.38 22.53 29.35
C GLU A 124 11.36 23.12 28.30
N GLU A 125 12.67 22.98 28.52
CA GLU A 125 13.74 23.45 27.63
C GLU A 125 14.65 22.29 27.21
N ASP A 126 15.32 22.43 26.06
CA ASP A 126 16.29 21.44 25.57
C ASP A 126 17.42 21.20 26.59
N PRO A 127 17.53 20.01 27.19
CA PRO A 127 18.59 19.71 28.14
C PRO A 127 19.94 19.61 27.41
N LEU A 128 20.96 20.27 27.96
CA LEU A 128 22.33 20.27 27.42
C LEU A 128 22.87 18.82 27.28
N PRO A 129 23.52 18.43 26.16
CA PRO A 129 23.94 17.06 25.91
C PRO A 129 24.93 16.57 26.97
N LEU A 130 24.64 15.42 27.59
CA LEU A 130 25.45 14.86 28.67
C LEU A 130 26.72 14.23 28.07
N THR A 131 27.67 15.08 27.72
CA THR A 131 29.00 14.66 27.29
C THR A 131 29.87 14.47 28.53
N LEU A 132 30.84 13.56 28.47
CA LEU A 132 31.79 13.24 29.55
C LEU A 132 32.66 14.45 29.97
N LEU A 133 32.49 15.60 29.33
CA LEU A 133 33.16 16.86 29.60
C LEU A 133 32.25 17.91 30.26
N GLN A 134 31.02 17.57 30.62
CA GLN A 134 30.19 18.48 31.40
C GLN A 134 30.72 18.52 32.85
N PRO A 135 30.93 19.72 33.43
CA PRO A 135 31.30 19.85 34.83
C PRO A 135 30.14 19.30 35.67
N GLU A 136 30.40 18.86 36.90
CA GLU A 136 29.44 18.21 37.81
C GLU A 136 29.30 16.68 37.72
N SER A 137 30.29 15.93 37.22
CA SER A 137 30.34 14.47 37.45
C SER A 137 31.58 14.05 38.23
N SER A 138 31.40 13.19 39.23
CA SER A 138 32.49 12.56 39.99
C SER A 138 33.44 11.75 39.09
N LEU A 139 32.92 11.22 37.98
CA LEU A 139 33.71 10.55 36.96
C LEU A 139 34.63 11.51 36.19
N PHE A 140 34.26 12.77 35.99
CA PHE A 140 35.16 13.75 35.38
C PHE A 140 36.44 13.94 36.20
N TYR A 141 36.31 14.05 37.52
CA TYR A 141 37.46 14.13 38.43
C TYR A 141 38.28 12.84 38.45
N LEU A 142 37.60 11.68 38.43
CA LEU A 142 38.26 10.39 38.38
C LEU A 142 39.04 10.20 37.08
N VAL A 143 38.44 10.52 35.94
CA VAL A 143 39.10 10.48 34.63
C VAL A 143 40.26 11.46 34.59
N ARG A 144 40.09 12.70 35.06
CA ARG A 144 41.18 13.69 35.20
C ARG A 144 42.33 13.17 36.06
N ASN A 145 42.02 12.55 37.18
CA ASN A 145 43.02 12.00 38.10
C ASN A 145 43.77 10.83 37.47
N ILE A 146 43.05 9.92 36.78
CA ILE A 146 43.66 8.80 36.06
C ILE A 146 44.50 9.31 34.89
N THR A 147 44.01 10.25 34.09
CA THR A 147 44.77 10.80 32.96
C THR A 147 46.02 11.53 33.45
N ALA A 148 45.93 12.25 34.57
CA ALA A 148 47.10 12.89 35.18
C ALA A 148 48.12 11.84 35.67
N LEU A 149 47.66 10.74 36.27
CA LEU A 149 48.52 9.63 36.70
C LEU A 149 49.16 8.89 35.51
N MET A 150 48.44 8.73 34.40
CA MET A 150 48.96 8.11 33.18
C MET A 150 50.00 9.01 32.49
N GLU A 151 49.81 10.33 32.56
CA GLU A 151 50.75 11.30 31.99
C GLU A 151 52.08 11.33 32.77
N ASP A 152 52.06 11.12 34.08
CA ASP A 152 53.27 11.06 34.92
C ASP A 152 54.05 9.73 34.80
N GLU A 153 53.38 8.60 34.54
CA GLU A 153 54.05 7.28 34.52
C GLU A 153 54.58 6.86 33.13
N GLU A 154 53.93 7.28 32.03
CA GLU A 154 54.36 6.91 30.66
C GLU A 154 55.45 7.82 30.07
N VAL A 155 55.64 9.05 30.58
CA VAL A 155 56.65 10.00 30.04
C VAL A 155 58.03 9.83 30.68
N HIS A 156 58.14 9.22 31.87
CA HIS A 156 59.43 9.07 32.57
C HIS A 156 60.21 7.78 32.26
N ARG A 157 59.68 6.89 31.40
CA ARG A 157 60.34 5.64 30.99
C ARG A 157 60.54 5.48 29.47
N LEU A 158 60.55 6.58 28.73
CA LEU A 158 61.04 6.65 27.34
C LEU A 158 62.26 7.58 27.25
#